data_AF-A0A1X9YJ23-F1
#
_entry.id   AF-A0A1X9YJ23-F1
#
_cell.length_a   1.000
_cell.length_b   1.000
_cell.length_c   1.000
_cell.angle_alpha   90.00
_cell.angle_beta   90.00
_cell.angle_gamma   90.00
#
_symmetry.space_group_name_H-M   'P 1'
#
loop_
_entity.id
_entity.type
_entity.pdbx_description
1 polymer ?
#
loop_
_entity_poly.entity_id
_entity_poly.type
_entity_poly.pdbx_seq_one_letter_code
_entity_poly.pdbx_strand_id
1 'polypeptide(L)'
;MIAGGGNPARPSDPKKSAARFRHSGVGARLIVMAMSLAGLYMSNMSEIEDAPQAERQTVERTAITDYKATLREPSRPPSKGGNTGALHGHAVNIDGVWYSFLALGAQKWVFASDTVAFDWAWDPSQKYRNIVRDTIRVWDKNGSPVVRGNRGSKSKLRTVQTRLPARRREWKD
;
A
#
# COMPACT_ATOMS: atom_id res chain seq x y z
N MET A 1 -41.22 -10.58 -41.20
CA MET A 1 -42.13 -11.73 -41.10
C MET A 1 -41.79 -12.52 -39.85
N ILE A 2 -42.80 -12.72 -38.99
CA ILE A 2 -43.07 -13.91 -38.13
C ILE A 2 -42.00 -14.21 -37.05
N ALA A 3 -42.17 -13.89 -35.76
CA ALA A 3 -43.15 -14.35 -34.74
C ALA A 3 -42.95 -15.81 -34.26
N GLY A 4 -43.01 -16.02 -32.95
CA GLY A 4 -43.12 -17.32 -32.27
C GLY A 4 -41.98 -17.56 -31.27
N GLY A 5 -42.18 -17.69 -29.96
CA GLY A 5 -43.35 -18.17 -29.22
C GLY A 5 -43.01 -19.51 -28.59
N GLY A 6 -43.25 -19.67 -27.28
CA GLY A 6 -43.28 -21.00 -26.66
C GLY A 6 -42.67 -21.08 -25.26
N ASN A 7 -43.44 -20.68 -24.25
CA ASN A 7 -43.41 -21.38 -22.96
C ASN A 7 -44.46 -22.51 -23.05
N PRO A 8 -44.24 -23.66 -22.39
CA PRO A 8 -45.31 -24.12 -21.52
C PRO A 8 -44.82 -24.62 -20.16
N ALA A 9 -45.63 -24.30 -19.16
CA ALA A 9 -45.53 -24.79 -17.81
C ALA A 9 -46.16 -26.19 -17.64
N ARG A 10 -45.82 -26.81 -16.48
CA ARG A 10 -46.72 -27.51 -15.54
C ARG A 10 -46.79 -29.07 -15.60
N PRO A 11 -47.39 -29.76 -14.60
CA PRO A 11 -46.68 -30.42 -13.49
C PRO A 11 -47.07 -31.92 -13.30
N SER A 12 -46.44 -32.62 -12.34
CA SER A 12 -46.95 -33.86 -11.71
C SER A 12 -46.03 -34.21 -10.53
N ASP A 13 -46.39 -34.82 -9.40
CA ASP A 13 -47.64 -35.11 -8.69
C ASP A 13 -47.21 -35.53 -7.24
N PRO A 14 -48.07 -35.44 -6.21
CA PRO A 14 -47.73 -35.75 -4.82
C PRO A 14 -48.23 -37.14 -4.38
N LYS A 15 -47.41 -37.91 -3.64
CA LYS A 15 -47.86 -39.05 -2.81
C LYS A 15 -47.07 -39.04 -1.49
N LYS A 16 -47.68 -38.57 -0.40
CA LYS A 16 -48.33 -39.37 0.65
C LYS A 16 -47.47 -40.52 1.21
N SER A 17 -46.98 -40.36 2.43
CA SER A 17 -47.20 -41.35 3.48
C SER A 17 -47.15 -40.69 4.85
N ALA A 18 -48.25 -40.85 5.57
CA ALA A 18 -48.40 -40.45 6.96
C ALA A 18 -48.01 -41.61 7.86
N ALA A 19 -47.29 -41.32 8.94
CA ALA A 19 -47.33 -42.14 10.14
C ALA A 19 -47.42 -41.22 11.34
N ARG A 20 -48.62 -41.15 11.91
CA ARG A 20 -48.84 -40.64 13.28
C ARG A 20 -48.35 -41.71 14.24
N PHE A 21 -47.56 -41.33 15.24
CA PHE A 21 -47.54 -42.03 16.51
C PHE A 21 -47.63 -41.01 17.64
N ARG A 22 -48.58 -41.23 18.55
CA ARG A 22 -48.89 -40.39 19.70
C ARG A 22 -48.31 -41.00 20.98
N HIS A 23 -47.88 -40.08 21.83
CA HIS A 23 -47.98 -40.03 23.29
C HIS A 23 -46.91 -40.64 24.21
N SER A 24 -46.55 -39.73 25.13
CA SER A 24 -46.30 -39.89 26.56
C SER A 24 -44.87 -40.21 27.01
N GLY A 25 -44.41 -39.46 28.00
CA GLY A 25 -43.13 -39.68 28.66
C GLY A 25 -42.55 -38.42 29.28
N VAL A 26 -43.05 -38.06 30.46
CA VAL A 26 -42.36 -37.17 31.41
C VAL A 26 -41.06 -37.84 31.83
N GLY A 27 -39.94 -37.11 31.84
CA GLY A 27 -38.77 -37.54 32.62
C GLY A 27 -37.40 -37.16 32.09
N ALA A 28 -36.72 -36.33 32.89
CA ALA A 28 -35.29 -36.39 33.18
C ALA A 28 -34.26 -35.94 32.13
N ARG A 29 -33.67 -34.78 32.46
CA ARG A 29 -32.23 -34.51 32.61
C ARG A 29 -31.32 -34.66 31.39
N LEU A 30 -30.70 -33.52 31.08
CA LEU A 30 -29.27 -33.29 30.86
C LEU A 30 -28.59 -34.22 29.84
N ILE A 31 -28.08 -33.66 28.73
CA ILE A 31 -26.73 -33.91 28.17
C ILE A 31 -26.57 -33.17 26.83
N VAL A 32 -25.51 -32.34 26.82
CA VAL A 32 -24.66 -31.96 25.68
C VAL A 32 -25.20 -30.92 24.70
N MET A 33 -24.88 -29.66 25.01
CA MET A 33 -24.41 -28.71 24.01
C MET A 33 -23.18 -29.30 23.32
N ALA A 34 -23.32 -29.66 22.05
CA ALA A 34 -22.23 -29.67 21.09
C ALA A 34 -22.83 -29.68 19.68
N MET A 35 -22.14 -29.00 18.76
CA MET A 35 -22.44 -28.84 17.32
C MET A 35 -23.44 -27.71 17.03
N SER A 36 -23.07 -26.63 16.33
CA SER A 36 -22.02 -26.47 15.32
C SER A 36 -21.45 -25.06 15.37
N LEU A 37 -20.25 -24.90 15.94
CA LEU A 37 -19.48 -23.66 15.86
C LEU A 37 -18.88 -23.44 14.46
N ALA A 38 -18.98 -24.42 13.55
CA ALA A 38 -18.51 -24.31 12.17
C ALA A 38 -19.53 -23.60 11.26
N GLY A 39 -20.82 -23.64 11.60
CA GLY A 39 -21.89 -23.00 10.81
C GLY A 39 -21.98 -21.48 10.97
N LEU A 40 -21.39 -20.91 12.03
CA LEU A 40 -21.35 -19.46 12.26
C LEU A 40 -20.01 -18.82 11.83
N TYR A 41 -19.00 -19.62 11.48
CA TYR A 41 -17.67 -19.11 11.13
C TYR A 41 -17.42 -18.98 9.62
N MET A 42 -18.31 -19.51 8.77
CA MET A 42 -18.14 -19.49 7.31
C MET A 42 -19.08 -18.50 6.59
N SER A 43 -19.83 -17.67 7.33
CA SER A 43 -20.81 -16.72 6.77
C SER A 43 -20.33 -15.27 6.65
N ASN A 44 -19.16 -14.93 7.23
CA ASN A 44 -18.59 -13.59 7.19
C ASN A 44 -17.37 -13.48 6.27
N MET A 45 -17.12 -14.47 5.42
CA MET A 45 -15.93 -14.51 4.55
C MET A 45 -16.24 -14.00 3.13
N SER A 46 -16.98 -12.89 3.04
CA SER A 46 -17.22 -12.17 1.77
C SER A 46 -17.11 -10.66 1.90
N GLU A 47 -16.38 -10.16 2.90
CA GLU A 47 -15.86 -8.80 2.84
C GLU A 47 -14.51 -8.89 2.14
N ILE A 48 -14.51 -8.44 0.88
CA ILE A 48 -13.30 -8.03 0.19
C ILE A 48 -12.62 -7.02 1.11
N GLU A 49 -11.47 -7.38 1.66
CA GLU A 49 -10.62 -6.48 2.44
C GLU A 49 -10.19 -5.33 1.52
N ASP A 50 -11.00 -4.27 1.46
CA ASP A 50 -10.52 -2.95 1.09
C ASP A 50 -9.51 -2.56 2.17
N ALA A 51 -8.22 -2.81 1.88
CA ALA A 51 -7.13 -2.33 2.71
C ALA A 51 -7.41 -0.84 3.03
N PRO A 52 -7.41 -0.42 4.30
CA PRO A 52 -7.79 0.94 4.66
C PRO A 52 -6.87 1.88 3.89
N GLN A 53 -7.46 2.60 2.93
CA GLN A 53 -6.74 3.55 2.11
C GLN A 53 -6.26 4.63 3.08
N ALA A 54 -4.98 4.58 3.45
CA ALA A 54 -4.44 5.44 4.50
C ALA A 54 -4.86 6.89 4.24
N GLU A 55 -5.57 7.48 5.19
CA GLU A 55 -6.15 8.80 5.07
C GLU A 55 -5.04 9.79 4.71
N ARG A 56 -5.22 10.47 3.57
CA ARG A 56 -4.25 11.45 3.08
C ARG A 56 -4.56 12.81 3.70
N GLN A 57 -3.52 13.47 4.16
CA GLN A 57 -3.55 14.83 4.67
C GLN A 57 -2.75 15.73 3.72
N THR A 58 -3.13 17.00 3.64
CA THR A 58 -2.48 17.96 2.75
C THR A 58 -1.65 18.94 3.56
N VAL A 59 -0.43 19.18 3.10
CA VAL A 59 0.38 20.33 3.49
C VAL A 59 0.19 21.40 2.43
N GLU A 60 -0.44 22.49 2.83
CA GLU A 60 -0.60 23.67 1.98
C GLU A 60 0.74 24.35 1.68
N ARG A 61 0.74 25.23 0.67
CA ARG A 61 1.95 25.90 0.19
C ARG A 61 2.68 26.62 1.33
N THR A 62 3.86 26.13 1.67
CA THR A 62 4.68 26.67 2.76
C THR A 62 6.17 26.57 2.48
N ALA A 63 6.99 27.31 3.23
CA ALA A 63 8.45 27.21 3.17
C ALA A 63 8.94 25.98 3.94
N ILE A 64 10.11 25.48 3.58
CA ILE A 64 10.76 24.39 4.30
C ILE A 64 11.83 24.92 5.25
N THR A 65 12.03 24.23 6.36
CA THR A 65 13.09 24.53 7.33
C THR A 65 14.37 23.77 7.00
N ASP A 66 14.27 22.51 6.56
CA ASP A 66 15.43 21.67 6.22
C ASP A 66 15.09 20.59 5.18
N TYR A 67 16.11 20.04 4.52
CA TYR A 67 16.00 18.97 3.53
C TYR A 67 17.15 17.98 3.63
N LYS A 68 16.83 16.68 3.66
CA LYS A 68 17.81 15.58 3.69
C LYS A 68 17.57 14.59 2.56
N ALA A 69 18.65 14.05 2.01
CA ALA A 69 18.63 12.93 1.07
C ALA A 69 19.64 11.87 1.51
N THR A 70 19.22 10.61 1.53
CA THR A 70 20.02 9.48 2.02
C THR A 70 19.93 8.32 1.04
N LEU A 71 21.05 7.70 0.72
CA LEU A 71 21.10 6.53 -0.17
C LEU A 71 20.39 5.33 0.48
N ARG A 72 19.51 4.65 -0.26
CA ARG A 72 18.78 3.46 0.22
C ARG A 72 19.18 2.17 -0.51
N GLU A 73 19.62 2.27 -1.75
CA GLU A 73 20.18 1.12 -2.46
C GLU A 73 21.65 0.88 -2.09
N PRO A 74 22.15 -0.37 -2.21
CA PRO A 74 23.58 -0.65 -2.09
C PRO A 74 24.44 0.25 -2.98
N SER A 75 25.48 0.83 -2.38
CA SER A 75 26.40 1.75 -3.06
C SER A 75 27.17 1.07 -4.20
N ARG A 76 27.43 1.83 -5.26
CA ARG A 76 28.16 1.41 -6.46
C ARG A 76 29.23 2.45 -6.80
N PRO A 77 30.47 2.03 -7.14
CA PRO A 77 31.53 2.95 -7.51
C PRO A 77 31.21 3.69 -8.83
N PRO A 78 31.78 4.88 -9.05
CA PRO A 78 31.55 5.68 -10.27
C PRO A 78 31.89 4.92 -11.57
N SER A 79 32.96 4.12 -11.58
CA SER A 79 33.37 3.29 -12.73
C SER A 79 32.33 2.27 -13.16
N LYS A 80 31.36 1.97 -12.30
CA LYS A 80 30.20 1.12 -12.60
C LYS A 80 28.93 1.99 -12.66
N GLY A 81 28.99 3.22 -13.13
CA GLY A 81 27.83 4.10 -13.28
C GLY A 81 27.29 4.72 -11.98
N GLY A 82 27.97 4.54 -10.84
CA GLY A 82 27.70 5.30 -9.61
C GLY A 82 26.29 5.13 -9.02
N ASN A 83 25.88 6.16 -8.26
CA ASN A 83 24.63 6.17 -7.48
C ASN A 83 23.63 7.26 -7.91
N THR A 84 23.87 7.94 -9.05
CA THR A 84 23.02 9.05 -9.52
C THR A 84 21.58 8.62 -9.80
N GLY A 85 21.38 7.40 -10.30
CA GLY A 85 20.06 6.78 -10.50
C GLY A 85 19.65 5.80 -9.39
N ALA A 86 20.31 5.85 -8.23
CA ALA A 86 19.97 4.96 -7.12
C ALA A 86 18.75 5.48 -6.34
N LEU A 87 18.00 4.60 -5.68
CA LEU A 87 16.92 4.99 -4.78
C LEU A 87 17.48 5.70 -3.55
N HIS A 88 16.93 6.87 -3.26
CA HIS A 88 17.22 7.66 -2.08
C HIS A 88 15.94 7.90 -1.27
N GLY A 89 16.08 7.95 0.04
CA GLY A 89 15.09 8.48 0.94
C GLY A 89 15.31 9.96 1.09
N HIS A 90 14.31 10.73 0.72
CA HIS A 90 14.26 12.17 0.86
C HIS A 90 13.38 12.51 2.07
N ALA A 91 13.76 13.57 2.79
CA ALA A 91 13.00 14.06 3.92
C ALA A 91 12.98 15.59 3.92
N VAL A 92 11.81 16.16 4.15
CA VAL A 92 11.54 17.60 4.21
C VAL A 92 11.10 17.94 5.63
N ASN A 93 11.70 18.97 6.22
CA ASN A 93 11.28 19.51 7.50
C ASN A 93 10.46 20.79 7.30
N ILE A 94 9.32 20.88 7.95
CA ILE A 94 8.47 22.07 8.01
C ILE A 94 8.12 22.26 9.49
N ASP A 95 8.59 23.37 10.07
CA ASP A 95 8.32 23.74 11.47
C ASP A 95 8.62 22.61 12.48
N GLY A 96 9.75 21.92 12.29
CA GLY A 96 10.16 20.81 13.16
C GLY A 96 9.54 19.46 12.81
N VAL A 97 8.54 19.41 11.92
CA VAL A 97 7.89 18.17 11.48
C VAL A 97 8.57 17.60 10.23
N TRP A 98 8.98 16.34 10.29
CA TRP A 98 9.59 15.63 9.16
C TRP A 98 8.56 14.84 8.35
N TYR A 99 8.66 15.00 7.03
CA TYR A 99 7.92 14.25 6.01
C TYR A 99 8.90 13.58 5.06
N SER A 100 8.65 12.33 4.66
CA SER A 100 9.62 11.54 3.88
C SER A 100 9.03 10.89 2.64
N PHE A 101 9.85 10.68 1.62
CA PHE A 101 9.49 9.91 0.43
C PHE A 101 10.70 9.24 -0.22
N LEU A 102 10.42 8.31 -1.12
CA LEU A 102 11.44 7.64 -1.91
C LEU A 102 11.46 8.20 -3.33
N ALA A 103 12.66 8.53 -3.82
CA ALA A 103 12.85 8.97 -5.20
C ALA A 103 14.24 8.60 -5.71
N LEU A 104 14.44 8.65 -7.03
CA LEU A 104 15.73 8.38 -7.63
C LEU A 104 16.68 9.57 -7.44
N GLY A 105 17.95 9.26 -7.23
CA GLY A 105 19.02 10.23 -7.08
C GLY A 105 18.96 11.06 -5.80
N ALA A 106 20.08 11.72 -5.51
CA ALA A 106 20.23 12.61 -4.34
C ALA A 106 19.86 14.08 -4.64
N GLN A 107 19.37 14.37 -5.85
CA GLN A 107 18.99 15.74 -6.22
C GLN A 107 17.84 16.22 -5.32
N LYS A 108 17.97 17.43 -4.78
CA LYS A 108 16.93 18.05 -3.95
C LYS A 108 15.68 18.32 -4.77
N TRP A 109 14.52 17.99 -4.22
CA TRP A 109 13.22 18.31 -4.80
C TRP A 109 12.72 19.69 -4.39
N VAL A 110 13.24 20.26 -3.30
CA VAL A 110 12.89 21.58 -2.77
C VAL A 110 14.15 22.22 -2.19
N PHE A 111 14.40 23.49 -2.49
CA PHE A 111 15.47 24.29 -1.88
C PHE A 111 14.92 25.21 -0.79
N ALA A 112 15.79 25.73 0.08
CA ALA A 112 15.39 26.60 1.20
C ALA A 112 14.69 27.90 0.75
N SER A 113 14.95 28.37 -0.47
CA SER A 113 14.30 29.55 -1.06
C SER A 113 12.95 29.26 -1.72
N ASP A 114 12.56 28.00 -1.81
CA ASP A 114 11.32 27.59 -2.47
C ASP A 114 10.16 27.51 -1.47
N THR A 115 8.94 27.45 -2.01
CA THR A 115 7.76 26.99 -1.28
C THR A 115 7.25 25.68 -1.88
N VAL A 116 6.61 24.84 -1.07
CA VAL A 116 6.16 23.50 -1.47
C VAL A 116 4.76 23.20 -0.91
N ALA A 117 3.99 22.42 -1.66
CA ALA A 117 2.75 21.79 -1.21
C ALA A 117 2.75 20.31 -1.62
N PHE A 118 2.15 19.45 -0.80
CA PHE A 118 2.05 18.01 -1.07
C PHE A 118 1.01 17.33 -0.18
N ASP A 119 0.54 16.16 -0.63
CA ASP A 119 -0.21 15.24 0.22
C ASP A 119 0.75 14.26 0.90
N TRP A 120 0.35 13.78 2.07
CA TRP A 120 1.07 12.76 2.81
C TRP A 120 0.10 11.84 3.55
N ALA A 121 0.56 10.64 3.88
CA ALA A 121 -0.18 9.71 4.72
C ALA A 121 0.77 9.07 5.73
N TRP A 122 0.23 8.60 6.84
CA TRP A 122 1.00 7.77 7.76
C TRP A 122 1.40 6.46 7.09
N ASP A 123 2.62 6.02 7.37
CA ASP A 123 2.99 4.64 7.07
C ASP A 123 2.19 3.66 7.94
N PRO A 124 2.08 2.38 7.56
CA PRO A 124 1.31 1.40 8.35
C PRO A 124 1.77 1.27 9.81
N SER A 125 3.04 1.56 10.11
CA SER A 125 3.57 1.55 11.49
C SER A 125 3.31 2.84 12.27
N GLN A 126 2.65 3.84 11.68
CA GLN A 126 2.32 5.14 12.30
C GLN A 126 3.56 5.89 12.83
N LYS A 127 4.72 5.66 12.20
CA LYS A 127 6.01 6.22 12.63
C LYS A 127 6.51 7.29 11.67
N TYR A 128 6.13 7.21 10.41
CA TYR A 128 6.63 8.05 9.33
C TYR A 128 5.47 8.71 8.58
N ARG A 129 5.61 10.02 8.34
CA ARG A 129 4.73 10.77 7.46
C ARG A 129 5.24 10.65 6.03
N ASN A 130 4.63 9.77 5.26
CA ASN A 130 5.07 9.49 3.91
C ASN A 130 4.40 10.43 2.91
N ILE A 131 5.19 11.28 2.26
CA ILE A 131 4.72 12.15 1.18
C ILE A 131 4.29 11.29 -0.01
N VAL A 132 3.12 11.59 -0.56
CA VAL A 132 2.66 11.05 -1.84
C VAL A 132 3.43 11.79 -2.94
N ARG A 133 4.57 11.23 -3.33
CA ARG A 133 5.59 11.87 -4.18
C ARG A 133 5.04 12.64 -5.40
N ASP A 134 4.05 12.08 -6.09
CA ASP A 134 3.55 12.65 -7.34
C ASP A 134 2.65 13.88 -7.13
N THR A 135 2.31 14.20 -5.86
CA THR A 135 1.56 15.39 -5.46
C THR A 135 2.46 16.59 -5.14
N ILE A 136 3.79 16.39 -5.08
CA ILE A 136 4.74 17.45 -4.71
C ILE A 136 4.75 18.55 -5.77
N ARG A 137 4.29 19.73 -5.39
CA ARG A 137 4.33 20.97 -6.17
C ARG A 137 5.29 21.96 -5.53
N VAL A 138 6.11 22.61 -6.34
CA VAL A 138 7.17 23.51 -5.87
C VAL A 138 7.10 24.82 -6.64
N TRP A 139 7.29 25.93 -5.92
CA TRP A 139 7.40 27.26 -6.49
C TRP A 139 8.73 27.88 -6.07
N ASP A 140 9.40 28.53 -7.02
CA ASP A 140 10.64 29.24 -6.74
C ASP A 140 10.43 30.52 -5.91
N LYS A 141 11.52 31.23 -5.62
CA LYS A 141 11.50 32.50 -4.88
C LYS A 141 10.63 33.61 -5.50
N ASN A 142 10.35 33.52 -6.81
CA ASN A 142 9.51 34.47 -7.52
C ASN A 142 8.03 34.02 -7.54
N GLY A 143 7.73 32.86 -6.97
CA GLY A 143 6.41 32.26 -6.98
C GLY A 143 6.07 31.51 -8.26
N SER A 144 7.03 31.26 -9.14
CA SER A 144 6.82 30.52 -10.39
C SER A 144 6.88 29.01 -10.13
N PRO A 145 5.96 28.20 -10.70
CA PRO A 145 6.04 26.75 -10.60
C PRO A 145 7.32 26.20 -11.22
N VAL A 146 8.01 25.30 -10.51
CA VAL A 146 9.25 24.67 -10.97
C VAL A 146 9.26 23.17 -10.72
N VAL A 147 9.86 22.41 -11.63
CA VAL A 147 10.10 20.97 -11.42
C VAL A 147 11.56 20.78 -11.02
N ARG A 148 11.77 20.07 -9.90
CA ARG A 148 13.09 19.80 -9.33
C ARG A 148 13.27 18.32 -9.01
N GLY A 149 14.51 17.88 -8.92
CA GLY A 149 14.84 16.48 -8.64
C GLY A 149 14.41 15.52 -9.75
N ASN A 150 14.82 14.26 -9.63
CA ASN A 150 14.55 13.25 -10.64
C ASN A 150 13.15 12.62 -10.45
N ARG A 151 12.23 12.87 -11.40
CA ARG A 151 10.85 12.36 -11.42
C ARG A 151 10.71 10.96 -12.03
N GLY A 152 11.81 10.36 -12.47
CA GLY A 152 11.83 9.05 -13.09
C GLY A 152 11.47 7.92 -12.13
N SER A 153 11.13 6.78 -12.73
CA SER A 153 10.94 5.52 -12.03
C SER A 153 12.00 4.52 -12.46
N LYS A 154 12.19 3.48 -11.66
CA LYS A 154 13.14 2.40 -11.91
C LYS A 154 12.41 1.08 -11.77
N SER A 155 12.50 0.24 -12.79
CA SER A 155 11.81 -1.06 -12.82
C SER A 155 12.36 -2.07 -11.81
N LYS A 156 13.67 -1.99 -11.51
CA LYS A 156 14.35 -2.95 -10.61
C LYS A 156 15.29 -2.26 -9.65
N LEU A 157 15.12 -2.53 -8.35
CA LEU A 157 16.05 -2.10 -7.32
C LEU A 157 17.26 -3.04 -7.22
N ARG A 158 18.39 -2.50 -6.80
CA ARG A 158 19.62 -3.22 -6.49
C ARG A 158 19.43 -3.93 -5.15
N THR A 159 19.72 -5.22 -5.13
CA THR A 159 19.62 -6.05 -3.92
C THR A 159 20.99 -6.47 -3.37
N VAL A 160 22.05 -6.42 -4.19
CA VAL A 160 23.38 -6.95 -3.84
C VAL A 160 24.42 -5.83 -3.87
N GLN A 161 25.35 -5.86 -2.91
CA GLN A 161 26.48 -4.95 -2.84
C GLN A 161 27.44 -5.17 -4.01
N THR A 162 27.99 -4.08 -4.54
CA THR A 162 28.94 -4.19 -5.64
C THR A 162 30.28 -4.74 -5.14
N ARG A 163 30.75 -5.83 -5.76
CA ARG A 163 32.10 -6.33 -5.52
C ARG A 163 33.15 -5.31 -5.97
N LEU A 164 34.17 -5.12 -5.13
CA LEU A 164 35.32 -4.29 -5.45
C LEU A 164 35.99 -4.77 -6.76
N PRO A 165 36.55 -3.86 -7.56
CA PRO A 165 37.34 -4.22 -8.73
C PRO A 165 38.73 -4.71 -8.28
N ALA A 166 38.78 -5.83 -7.59
CA ALA A 166 40.01 -6.49 -7.15
C ALA A 166 39.91 -7.98 -7.44
N ARG A 167 41.04 -8.66 -7.67
CA ARG A 167 41.02 -10.11 -7.75
C ARG A 167 40.65 -10.67 -6.37
N ARG A 168 39.95 -11.81 -6.32
CA ARG A 168 39.52 -12.42 -5.04
C ARG A 168 40.68 -12.60 -4.05
N ARG A 169 41.90 -12.86 -4.53
CA ARG A 169 43.13 -13.00 -3.72
C ARG A 169 43.69 -11.69 -3.13
N GLU A 170 43.19 -10.55 -3.59
CA GLU A 170 43.59 -9.21 -3.13
C GLU A 170 42.61 -8.66 -2.08
N TRP A 171 41.50 -9.36 -1.82
CA TRP A 171 40.69 -9.13 -0.63
C TRP A 171 41.46 -9.64 0.59
N LYS A 172 42.10 -8.72 1.32
CA LYS A 172 42.51 -8.98 2.70
C LYS A 172 41.26 -8.77 3.56
N ASP A 173 40.67 -9.86 4.02
CA ASP A 173 39.80 -9.87 5.19
C ASP A 173 40.65 -9.72 6.47
#